data_AF-A0A8S3IY81-F1
#
_entry.id   AF-A0A8S3IY81-F1
#
_cell.length_a   1.000
_cell.length_b   1.000
_cell.length_c   1.000
_cell.angle_alpha   90.00
_cell.angle_beta   90.00
_cell.angle_gamma   90.00
#
_symmetry.space_group_name_H-M   'P 1'
#
loop_
_entity.id
_entity.type
_entity.pdbx_description
1 polymer ?
#
loop_
_entity_poly.entity_id
_entity_poly.type
_entity_poly.pdbx_seq_one_letter_code
_entity_poly.pdbx_strand_id
1 'polypeptide(L)'
;SNGSYALWDAKQQLNIVETEKIPYGPYPCIPMTKINVKIMRNGDPLIIFSGGLPRSSYSNKHTVSCLCENEHNNERTRHVTFDFTTGIIDFFTIDKLSSDGSRDDPQSLVILLNEEIVMVDLLTDSWPSYHLPYLNSIHASPIICTTFACNVNQEFHKKLINYALIQFEENSDRQWLITGGEIKKIINDDSQEKNLLLTG
;
A
#
# COMPACT_ATOMS: atom_id res chain seq x y z
N SER A 1 19.05 -14.62 3.01
CA SER A 1 20.17 -13.73 3.44
C SER A 1 20.89 -13.06 2.27
N ASN A 2 20.83 -13.64 1.07
CA ASN A 2 21.34 -13.13 -0.21
C ASN A 2 20.31 -12.33 -1.03
N GLY A 3 19.10 -12.11 -0.52
CA GLY A 3 18.03 -11.39 -1.23
C GLY A 3 17.24 -12.26 -2.21
N SER A 4 17.21 -13.57 -1.99
CA SER A 4 16.45 -14.53 -2.78
C SER A 4 15.18 -15.03 -2.07
N TYR A 5 14.31 -15.67 -2.84
CA TYR A 5 13.24 -16.53 -2.34
C TYR A 5 13.15 -17.81 -3.19
N ALA A 6 12.45 -18.84 -2.68
CA ALA A 6 12.19 -20.08 -3.40
C ALA A 6 10.77 -20.57 -3.11
N LEU A 7 10.11 -21.18 -4.10
CA LEU A 7 8.78 -21.77 -3.96
C LEU A 7 8.89 -23.29 -3.76
N TRP A 8 8.14 -23.80 -2.78
CA TRP A 8 8.14 -25.20 -2.39
C TRP A 8 6.70 -25.74 -2.44
N ASP A 9 6.47 -26.86 -3.11
CA ASP A 9 5.19 -27.56 -3.02
C ASP A 9 5.18 -28.43 -1.75
N ALA A 10 4.38 -28.01 -0.77
CA ALA A 10 4.23 -28.72 0.49
C ALA A 10 3.72 -30.16 0.35
N LYS A 11 3.06 -30.50 -0.77
CA LYS A 11 2.55 -31.86 -1.05
C LYS A 11 3.61 -32.77 -1.66
N GLN A 12 4.59 -32.22 -2.38
CA GLN A 12 5.69 -32.99 -2.93
C GLN A 12 6.83 -33.02 -1.91
N GLN A 13 6.97 -34.17 -1.26
CA GLN A 13 7.67 -34.32 -0.01
C GLN A 13 9.20 -34.08 -0.03
N LEU A 14 9.82 -33.50 -1.06
CA LEU A 14 11.26 -33.12 -1.10
C LEU A 14 11.75 -32.49 -2.43
N ASN A 15 10.88 -32.22 -3.41
CA ASN A 15 11.31 -31.65 -4.69
C ASN A 15 11.13 -30.13 -4.69
N ILE A 16 12.25 -29.40 -4.86
CA ILE A 16 12.25 -27.96 -5.13
C ILE A 16 11.48 -27.74 -6.43
N VAL A 17 10.37 -26.99 -6.39
CA VAL A 17 9.55 -26.71 -7.58
C VAL A 17 10.24 -25.67 -8.46
N GLU A 18 10.86 -24.65 -7.84
CA GLU A 18 11.60 -23.62 -8.54
C GLU A 18 12.94 -23.32 -7.88
N THR A 19 13.98 -23.25 -8.70
CA THR A 19 15.33 -22.79 -8.34
C THR A 19 15.24 -21.42 -7.67
N GLU A 20 16.08 -21.20 -6.65
CA GLU A 20 16.24 -19.92 -5.94
C GLU A 20 16.18 -18.70 -6.88
N LYS A 21 15.15 -17.85 -6.73
CA LYS A 21 14.93 -16.65 -7.53
C LYS A 21 15.55 -15.43 -6.83
N ILE A 22 16.32 -14.63 -7.57
CA ILE A 22 16.91 -13.36 -7.10
C ILE A 22 16.38 -12.23 -8.00
N PRO A 23 15.29 -11.55 -7.63
CA PRO A 23 14.60 -10.59 -8.51
C PRO A 23 15.49 -9.45 -9.02
N TYR A 24 16.46 -9.02 -8.22
CA TYR A 24 17.40 -7.95 -8.56
C TYR A 24 18.85 -8.44 -8.75
N GLY A 25 19.01 -9.73 -9.06
CA GLY A 25 20.30 -10.29 -9.43
C GLY A 25 20.87 -9.63 -10.70
N PRO A 26 22.15 -9.89 -11.03
CA PRO A 26 23.05 -10.88 -10.40
C PRO A 26 23.86 -10.34 -9.22
N TYR A 27 23.74 -9.04 -8.89
CA TYR A 27 24.58 -8.41 -7.86
C TYR A 27 24.17 -8.84 -6.43
N PRO A 28 25.10 -8.79 -5.46
CA PRO A 28 24.78 -9.09 -4.06
C PRO A 28 23.66 -8.18 -3.53
N CYS A 29 22.57 -8.79 -3.05
CA CYS A 29 21.40 -8.06 -2.58
C CYS A 29 21.35 -7.96 -1.04
N ILE A 30 20.57 -7.02 -0.52
CA ILE A 30 20.17 -6.99 0.89
C ILE A 30 19.19 -8.13 1.19
N PRO A 31 19.18 -8.69 2.41
CA PRO A 31 18.22 -9.73 2.78
C PRO A 31 16.77 -9.28 2.55
N MET A 32 15.89 -10.21 2.15
CA MET A 32 14.46 -10.00 2.25
C MET A 32 14.03 -10.21 3.71
N THR A 33 13.40 -9.21 4.32
CA THR A 33 13.02 -9.26 5.75
C THR A 33 11.62 -9.79 5.98
N LYS A 34 10.72 -9.59 5.02
CA LYS A 34 9.37 -10.16 4.99
C LYS A 34 9.00 -10.45 3.54
N ILE A 35 8.26 -11.55 3.33
CA ILE A 35 7.69 -11.93 2.04
C ILE A 35 6.27 -12.46 2.26
N ASN A 36 5.32 -11.97 1.46
CA ASN A 36 3.95 -12.43 1.39
C ASN A 36 3.66 -12.83 -0.05
N VAL A 37 3.08 -14.01 -0.25
CA VAL A 37 2.64 -14.48 -1.56
C VAL A 37 1.12 -14.60 -1.55
N LYS A 38 0.47 -14.06 -2.57
CA LYS A 38 -0.99 -14.01 -2.71
C LYS A 38 -1.40 -14.47 -4.09
N ILE A 39 -2.50 -15.21 -4.20
CA ILE A 39 -3.03 -15.63 -5.50
C ILE A 39 -4.06 -14.61 -5.96
N MET A 40 -3.78 -13.95 -7.09
CA MET A 40 -4.65 -12.94 -7.69
C MET A 40 -5.89 -13.56 -8.34
N ARG A 41 -6.89 -12.74 -8.70
CA ARG A 41 -8.11 -13.21 -9.35
C ARG A 41 -7.86 -13.96 -10.66
N ASN A 42 -6.87 -13.56 -11.43
CA ASN A 42 -6.49 -14.22 -12.68
C ASN A 42 -5.75 -15.56 -12.45
N GLY A 43 -5.40 -15.88 -11.20
CA GLY A 43 -4.66 -17.09 -10.83
C GLY A 43 -3.15 -16.90 -10.73
N ASP A 44 -2.64 -15.74 -11.13
CA ASP A 44 -1.20 -15.45 -11.10
C ASP A 44 -0.75 -15.07 -9.67
N PRO A 45 0.49 -15.41 -9.27
CA PRO A 45 1.01 -15.06 -7.96
C PRO A 45 1.44 -13.58 -7.91
N LEU A 46 0.99 -12.89 -6.87
CA LEU A 46 1.52 -11.61 -6.42
C LEU A 46 2.49 -11.85 -5.26
N ILE A 47 3.76 -11.55 -5.48
CA ILE A 47 4.84 -11.71 -4.51
C ILE A 47 5.20 -10.32 -4.00
N ILE A 48 5.00 -10.10 -2.70
CA ILE A 48 5.25 -8.83 -2.02
C ILE A 48 6.36 -9.03 -1.01
N PHE A 49 7.44 -8.27 -1.10
CA PHE A 49 8.57 -8.43 -0.20
C PHE A 49 9.25 -7.11 0.15
N SER A 50 9.84 -7.04 1.34
CA SER A 50 10.71 -5.92 1.74
C SER A 50 12.17 -6.31 1.65
N GLY A 51 13.01 -5.40 1.15
CA GLY A 51 14.43 -5.67 0.90
C GLY A 51 14.68 -6.29 -0.48
N GLY A 52 15.67 -7.18 -0.61
CA GLY A 52 16.01 -7.84 -1.87
C GLY A 52 16.74 -6.98 -2.91
N LEU A 53 16.88 -5.67 -2.70
CA LEU A 53 17.56 -4.75 -3.63
C LEU A 53 19.10 -4.90 -3.64
N PRO A 54 19.79 -4.45 -4.70
CA PRO A 54 21.25 -4.47 -4.78
C PRO A 54 21.92 -3.70 -3.63
N ARG A 55 22.79 -4.39 -2.88
CA ARG A 55 23.38 -3.87 -1.63
C ARG A 55 24.25 -2.64 -1.85
N SER A 56 24.96 -2.56 -2.97
CA SER A 56 25.86 -1.45 -3.28
C SER A 56 25.12 -0.12 -3.44
N SER A 57 23.88 -0.15 -3.92
CA SER A 57 23.18 1.05 -4.38
C SER A 57 21.94 1.39 -3.55
N TYR A 58 21.37 0.42 -2.82
CA TYR A 58 20.07 0.58 -2.16
C TYR A 58 20.05 0.06 -0.71
N SER A 59 21.20 -0.12 -0.08
CA SER A 59 21.28 -0.66 1.30
C SER A 59 20.67 0.23 2.38
N ASN A 60 20.49 1.52 2.11
CA ASN A 60 19.87 2.49 3.00
C ASN A 60 18.42 2.82 2.61
N LYS A 61 17.83 2.11 1.65
CA LYS A 61 16.46 2.34 1.20
C LYS A 61 15.46 1.50 1.98
N HIS A 62 14.28 2.06 2.19
CA HIS A 62 13.16 1.39 2.83
C HIS A 62 12.16 1.04 1.75
N THR A 63 12.21 -0.19 1.25
CA THR A 63 11.44 -0.57 0.07
C THR A 63 10.53 -1.76 0.30
N VAL A 64 9.35 -1.69 -0.33
CA VAL A 64 8.45 -2.83 -0.53
C VAL A 64 8.28 -3.03 -2.03
N SER A 65 8.60 -4.23 -2.51
CA SER A 65 8.49 -4.61 -3.91
C SER A 65 7.30 -5.53 -4.11
N CYS A 66 6.60 -5.33 -5.23
CA CYS A 66 5.49 -6.15 -5.68
C CYS A 66 5.82 -6.72 -7.07
N LEU A 67 5.80 -8.04 -7.19
CA LEU A 67 6.12 -8.80 -8.39
C LEU A 67 4.92 -9.67 -8.77
N CYS A 68 4.33 -9.44 -9.95
CA CYS A 68 3.31 -10.31 -10.55
C CYS A 68 3.97 -11.15 -11.64
N GLU A 69 4.04 -12.47 -11.42
CA GLU A 69 4.57 -13.40 -12.42
C GLU A 69 3.43 -13.86 -13.35
N ASN A 70 3.31 -13.22 -14.51
CA ASN A 70 2.29 -13.55 -15.50
C ASN A 70 2.82 -14.62 -16.47
N GLU A 71 2.86 -15.88 -16.04
CA GLU A 71 3.36 -16.97 -16.91
C GLU A 71 2.35 -17.42 -17.96
N HIS A 72 1.05 -17.27 -17.70
CA HIS A 72 0.00 -17.87 -18.54
C HIS A 72 -0.33 -17.11 -19.84
N ASN A 73 -0.05 -15.80 -19.91
CA ASN A 73 -0.58 -14.94 -20.99
C ASN A 73 0.49 -14.27 -21.88
N ASN A 74 1.78 -14.65 -21.79
CA ASN A 74 2.89 -13.95 -22.46
C ASN A 74 2.95 -12.44 -22.17
N GLU A 75 2.34 -11.99 -21.07
CA GLU A 75 2.36 -10.60 -20.63
C GLU A 75 3.63 -10.30 -19.85
N ARG A 76 4.05 -9.03 -19.86
CA ARG A 76 5.24 -8.61 -19.11
C ARG A 76 4.97 -8.79 -17.61
N THR A 77 5.86 -9.52 -16.94
CA THR A 77 5.97 -9.56 -15.48
C THR A 77 5.95 -8.14 -14.94
N ARG A 78 4.96 -7.84 -14.10
CA ARG A 78 4.85 -6.52 -13.47
C ARG A 78 5.73 -6.50 -12.23
N HIS A 79 6.68 -5.57 -12.16
CA HIS A 79 7.57 -5.43 -11.02
C HIS A 79 7.63 -3.96 -10.61
N VAL A 80 7.10 -3.63 -9.44
CA VAL A 80 7.07 -2.27 -8.89
C VAL A 80 7.78 -2.27 -7.54
N THR A 81 8.55 -1.23 -7.27
CA THR A 81 9.26 -1.05 -6.00
C THR A 81 8.85 0.29 -5.41
N PHE A 82 8.16 0.26 -4.29
CA PHE A 82 7.83 1.45 -3.52
C PHE A 82 9.03 1.82 -2.65
N ASP A 83 9.48 3.07 -2.73
CA ASP A 83 10.60 3.62 -1.93
C ASP A 83 10.04 4.62 -0.92
N PHE A 84 10.39 4.43 0.35
CA PHE A 84 9.88 5.20 1.47
C PHE A 84 10.99 5.98 2.17
N THR A 85 10.61 7.08 2.81
CA THR A 85 11.53 7.96 3.54
C THR A 85 11.91 7.40 4.91
N THR A 86 11.03 6.59 5.51
CA THR A 86 11.20 6.04 6.86
C THR A 86 11.11 4.53 6.88
N GLY A 87 11.58 3.92 7.98
CA GLY A 87 11.64 2.48 8.14
C GLY A 87 10.27 1.81 8.07
N ILE A 88 10.23 0.63 7.42
CA ILE A 88 9.04 -0.21 7.34
C ILE A 88 8.87 -0.96 8.67
N ILE A 89 7.70 -0.80 9.30
CA ILE A 89 7.31 -1.59 10.47
C ILE A 89 6.69 -2.89 10.01
N ASP A 90 5.65 -2.82 9.17
CA ASP A 90 4.97 -4.01 8.64
C ASP A 90 4.18 -3.71 7.36
N PHE A 91 3.81 -4.76 6.62
CA PHE A 91 2.87 -4.65 5.49
C PHE A 91 1.99 -5.90 5.33
N PHE A 92 0.78 -5.72 4.82
CA PHE A 92 -0.17 -6.81 4.56
C PHE A 92 -1.17 -6.42 3.46
N THR A 93 -1.89 -7.40 2.92
CA THR A 93 -2.92 -7.17 1.91
C THR A 93 -4.32 -7.24 2.52
N ILE A 94 -5.22 -6.40 1.99
CA ILE A 94 -6.66 -6.55 2.20
C ILE A 94 -7.21 -7.32 1.02
N ASP A 95 -7.70 -8.51 1.31
CA ASP A 95 -8.07 -9.52 0.33
C ASP A 95 -9.60 -9.61 0.18
N LYS A 96 -10.08 -9.91 -1.02
CA LYS A 96 -11.49 -10.22 -1.26
C LYS A 96 -11.64 -11.71 -1.47
N LEU A 97 -12.11 -12.42 -0.45
CA LEU A 97 -12.30 -13.87 -0.54
C LEU A 97 -13.07 -14.25 -1.82
N SER A 98 -12.46 -15.08 -2.65
CA SER A 98 -13.12 -15.61 -3.85
C SER A 98 -14.29 -16.52 -3.46
N SER A 99 -15.31 -16.61 -4.31
CA SER A 99 -16.51 -17.41 -4.03
C SER A 99 -16.24 -18.90 -3.83
N ASP A 100 -15.11 -19.40 -4.34
CA ASP A 100 -14.64 -20.78 -4.21
C ASP A 100 -13.56 -20.95 -3.12
N GLY A 101 -13.13 -19.86 -2.46
CA GLY A 101 -12.10 -19.87 -1.42
C GLY A 101 -10.70 -20.31 -1.89
N SER A 102 -10.50 -20.44 -3.21
CA SER A 102 -9.23 -20.93 -3.77
C SER A 102 -8.20 -19.83 -4.02
N ARG A 103 -8.62 -18.56 -3.98
CA ARG A 103 -7.78 -17.39 -4.26
C ARG A 103 -7.91 -16.37 -3.14
N ASP A 104 -6.80 -15.67 -2.88
CA ASP A 104 -6.80 -14.53 -1.95
C ASP A 104 -7.49 -13.32 -2.60
N ASP A 105 -7.21 -13.04 -3.88
CA ASP A 105 -7.65 -11.85 -4.63
C ASP A 105 -7.33 -10.55 -3.85
N PRO A 106 -6.04 -10.19 -3.70
CA PRO A 106 -5.60 -9.01 -2.95
C PRO A 106 -6.10 -7.73 -3.63
N GLN A 107 -6.89 -6.94 -2.91
CA GLN A 107 -7.47 -5.70 -3.43
C GLN A 107 -6.57 -4.49 -3.18
N SER A 108 -5.83 -4.49 -2.06
CA SER A 108 -4.99 -3.37 -1.65
C SER A 108 -3.84 -3.82 -0.77
N LEU A 109 -2.72 -3.11 -0.84
CA LEU A 109 -1.55 -3.32 0.01
C LEU A 109 -1.48 -2.20 1.04
N VAL A 110 -1.47 -2.55 2.32
CA VAL A 110 -1.29 -1.62 3.45
C VAL A 110 0.14 -1.74 3.94
N ILE A 111 0.82 -0.60 4.06
CA ILE A 111 2.22 -0.49 4.48
C ILE A 111 2.27 0.47 5.66
N LEU A 112 2.71 -0.02 6.81
CA LEU A 112 2.94 0.76 8.01
C LEU A 112 4.42 1.12 8.10
N LEU A 113 4.71 2.41 8.10
CA LEU A 113 6.04 2.98 8.26
C LEU A 113 6.18 3.58 9.67
N ASN A 114 7.39 3.98 10.05
CA ASN A 114 7.63 4.60 11.36
C ASN A 114 6.82 5.88 11.59
N GLU A 115 6.57 6.66 10.52
CA GLU A 115 5.97 8.00 10.63
C GLU A 115 4.64 8.14 9.88
N GLU A 116 4.25 7.15 9.08
CA GLU A 116 3.05 7.24 8.24
C GLU A 116 2.48 5.86 7.87
N ILE A 117 1.26 5.87 7.34
CA ILE A 117 0.60 4.69 6.77
C ILE A 117 0.32 4.96 5.29
N VAL A 118 0.67 4.01 4.43
CA VAL A 118 0.40 4.08 2.99
C VAL A 118 -0.47 2.90 2.60
N MET A 119 -1.55 3.15 1.88
CA MET A 119 -2.37 2.09 1.29
C MET A 119 -2.34 2.24 -0.23
N VAL A 120 -2.05 1.16 -0.94
CA VAL A 120 -1.92 1.11 -2.40
C VAL A 120 -3.06 0.28 -2.98
N ASP A 121 -3.70 0.79 -4.03
CA ASP A 121 -4.73 0.10 -4.79
C ASP A 121 -4.11 -0.87 -5.79
N LEU A 122 -4.28 -2.17 -5.56
CA LEU A 122 -3.68 -3.20 -6.41
C LEU A 122 -4.52 -3.53 -7.65
N LEU A 123 -5.76 -3.03 -7.75
CA LEU A 123 -6.65 -3.31 -8.88
C LEU A 123 -6.52 -2.29 -10.01
N THR A 124 -6.23 -1.04 -9.68
CA THR A 124 -6.05 0.02 -10.69
C THR A 124 -4.69 -0.11 -11.34
N ASP A 125 -4.63 -0.02 -12.67
CA ASP A 125 -3.44 -0.32 -13.45
C ASP A 125 -2.22 0.54 -13.10
N SER A 126 -2.34 1.71 -12.47
CA SER A 126 -1.17 2.52 -12.05
C SER A 126 -0.65 2.16 -10.66
N TRP A 127 -1.34 1.29 -9.92
CA TRP A 127 -1.16 1.07 -8.48
C TRP A 127 -1.07 2.38 -7.67
N PRO A 128 -2.10 3.23 -7.74
CA PRO A 128 -2.11 4.51 -7.04
C PRO A 128 -2.31 4.31 -5.54
N SER A 129 -1.89 5.29 -4.73
CA SER A 129 -2.17 5.30 -3.29
C SER A 129 -3.58 5.82 -3.00
N TYR A 130 -4.19 5.33 -1.94
CA TYR A 130 -5.46 5.85 -1.43
C TYR A 130 -5.26 7.19 -0.71
N HIS A 131 -6.24 8.07 -0.82
CA HIS A 131 -6.38 9.19 0.11
C HIS A 131 -6.78 8.67 1.50
N LEU A 132 -6.09 9.14 2.54
CA LEU A 132 -6.32 8.71 3.92
C LEU A 132 -7.47 9.49 4.56
N PRO A 133 -8.60 8.84 4.94
CA PRO A 133 -9.66 9.51 5.68
C PRO A 133 -9.27 9.84 7.13
N TYR A 134 -8.24 9.18 7.66
CA TYR A 134 -7.72 9.32 9.01
C TYR A 134 -6.25 8.85 9.06
N LEU A 135 -5.55 9.07 10.18
CA LEU A 135 -4.12 8.72 10.35
C LEU A 135 -3.18 9.44 9.37
N ASN A 136 -3.56 10.64 8.92
CA ASN A 136 -2.68 11.50 8.16
C ASN A 136 -1.47 11.93 9.01
N SER A 137 -0.29 11.92 8.41
CA SER A 137 0.95 12.36 9.07
C SER A 137 1.03 13.88 9.11
N ILE A 138 0.51 14.47 10.19
CA ILE A 138 0.51 15.92 10.42
C ILE A 138 1.92 16.52 10.55
N HIS A 139 2.93 15.68 10.76
CA HIS A 139 4.33 16.06 11.00
C HIS A 139 5.22 15.78 9.79
N ALA A 140 4.65 15.55 8.60
CA ALA A 140 5.41 15.42 7.34
C ALA A 140 6.35 16.62 7.11
N SER A 141 6.00 17.78 7.67
CA SER A 141 6.91 18.88 7.98
C SER A 141 6.81 19.24 9.47
N PRO A 142 7.87 19.80 10.08
CA PRO A 142 7.78 20.30 11.45
C PRO A 142 6.63 21.31 11.60
N ILE A 143 5.72 21.05 12.53
CA ILE A 143 4.63 21.97 12.85
C ILE A 143 5.20 23.08 13.75
N ILE A 144 5.07 24.32 13.30
CA ILE A 144 5.55 25.52 14.00
C ILE A 144 4.37 26.26 14.64
N CYS A 145 3.22 26.26 13.97
CA CYS A 145 2.01 26.88 14.51
C CYS A 145 0.74 26.12 14.14
N THR A 146 -0.30 26.35 14.93
CA THR A 146 -1.64 25.79 14.70
C THR A 146 -2.68 26.88 14.83
N THR A 147 -3.57 26.98 13.86
CA THR A 147 -4.71 27.91 13.91
C THR A 147 -6.01 27.13 13.84
N PHE A 148 -6.91 27.41 14.78
CA PHE A 148 -8.23 26.80 14.81
C PHE A 148 -9.29 27.82 14.40
N ALA A 149 -10.14 27.46 13.43
CA ALA A 149 -11.23 28.29 12.95
C ALA A 149 -12.56 27.54 13.09
N CYS A 150 -13.49 28.13 13.85
CA CYS A 150 -14.80 27.54 14.08
C CYS A 150 -15.82 28.03 13.06
N ASN A 151 -16.82 27.18 12.78
CA ASN A 151 -18.02 27.51 12.03
C ASN A 151 -17.74 28.29 10.73
N VAL A 152 -16.84 27.76 9.91
CA VAL A 152 -16.43 28.37 8.66
C VAL A 152 -17.57 28.42 7.66
N ASN A 153 -17.56 29.44 6.80
CA ASN A 153 -18.56 29.62 5.77
C ASN A 153 -18.68 28.36 4.88
N GLN A 154 -19.92 27.91 4.65
CA GLN A 154 -20.19 26.67 3.90
C GLN A 154 -19.74 26.73 2.43
N GLU A 155 -19.84 27.89 1.78
CA GLU A 155 -19.38 28.05 0.39
C GLU A 155 -17.85 27.97 0.32
N PHE A 156 -17.15 28.58 1.28
CA PHE A 156 -15.71 28.45 1.42
C PHE A 156 -15.28 27.00 1.65
N HIS A 157 -15.94 26.30 2.60
CA HIS A 157 -15.67 24.90 2.88
C HIS A 157 -15.87 24.00 1.64
N LYS A 158 -16.96 24.20 0.89
CA LYS A 158 -17.23 23.48 -0.36
C LYS A 158 -16.13 23.74 -1.41
N LYS A 159 -15.72 24.99 -1.58
CA LYS A 159 -14.62 25.35 -2.48
C LYS A 159 -13.31 24.66 -2.08
N LEU A 160 -12.99 24.64 -0.78
CA LEU A 160 -11.79 23.99 -0.26
C LEU A 160 -11.77 22.49 -0.60
N ILE A 161 -12.88 21.78 -0.38
CA ILE A 161 -13.01 20.36 -0.75
C ILE A 161 -12.81 20.17 -2.26
N ASN A 162 -13.42 21.00 -3.09
CA ASN A 162 -13.25 20.88 -4.54
C ASN A 162 -11.78 21.04 -4.99
N TYR A 163 -11.04 21.98 -4.37
CA TYR A 163 -9.61 22.12 -4.65
C TYR A 163 -8.80 20.91 -4.18
N ALA A 164 -9.15 20.33 -3.02
CA ALA A 164 -8.51 19.12 -2.54
C ALA A 164 -8.70 17.95 -3.52
N LEU A 165 -9.90 17.76 -4.08
CA LEU A 165 -10.18 16.70 -5.06
C LEU A 165 -9.32 16.84 -6.32
N ILE A 166 -9.06 18.06 -6.80
CA ILE A 166 -8.17 18.31 -7.94
C ILE A 166 -6.73 17.91 -7.61
N GLN A 167 -6.28 18.18 -6.38
CA GLN A 167 -4.93 17.81 -5.95
C GLN A 167 -4.73 16.30 -5.83
N PHE A 168 -5.80 15.55 -5.55
CA PHE A 168 -5.77 14.10 -5.36
C PHE A 168 -6.13 13.31 -6.64
N GLU A 169 -6.08 13.92 -7.82
CA GLU A 169 -6.42 13.26 -9.08
C GLU A 169 -5.52 12.04 -9.41
N GLU A 170 -4.29 12.02 -8.87
CA GLU A 170 -3.36 10.88 -9.03
C GLU A 170 -3.60 9.74 -8.03
N ASN A 171 -4.47 9.93 -7.02
CA ASN A 171 -4.81 8.92 -6.03
C ASN A 171 -5.86 7.93 -6.57
N SER A 172 -6.07 6.83 -5.83
CA SER A 172 -7.15 5.90 -6.15
C SER A 172 -8.51 6.53 -5.90
N ASP A 173 -9.40 6.45 -6.89
CA ASP A 173 -10.83 6.80 -6.76
C ASP A 173 -11.64 5.77 -5.97
N ARG A 174 -11.02 4.65 -5.57
CA ARG A 174 -11.70 3.59 -4.84
C ARG A 174 -11.97 3.99 -3.40
N GLN A 175 -13.06 3.46 -2.86
CA GLN A 175 -13.42 3.67 -1.46
C GLN A 175 -12.40 3.02 -0.51
N TRP A 176 -12.14 3.71 0.60
CA TRP A 176 -11.32 3.21 1.68
C TRP A 176 -11.88 1.89 2.25
N LEU A 177 -11.03 0.88 2.41
CA LEU A 177 -11.48 -0.48 2.76
C LEU A 177 -11.49 -0.78 4.27
N ILE A 178 -10.77 -0.01 5.09
CA ILE A 178 -10.73 -0.24 6.55
C ILE A 178 -11.92 0.50 7.19
N THR A 179 -13.09 -0.13 7.11
CA THR A 179 -14.38 0.45 7.55
C THR A 179 -15.08 -0.39 8.62
N GLY A 180 -14.34 -1.27 9.29
CA GLY A 180 -14.89 -2.12 10.34
C GLY A 180 -15.49 -1.33 11.51
N GLY A 181 -16.58 -1.85 12.07
CA GLY A 181 -17.31 -1.23 13.18
C GLY A 181 -18.48 -0.35 12.73
N GLU A 182 -19.25 0.16 13.69
CA GLU A 182 -20.41 1.02 13.45
C GLU A 182 -20.31 2.30 14.29
N ILE A 183 -20.52 3.45 13.64
CA ILE A 183 -20.56 4.75 14.31
C ILE A 183 -21.95 4.96 14.90
N LYS A 184 -22.10 4.76 16.22
CA LYS A 184 -23.40 4.85 16.92
C LYS A 184 -24.02 6.25 16.98
N LYS A 185 -23.25 7.30 16.72
CA LYS A 185 -23.72 8.70 16.66
C LYS A 185 -23.33 9.31 15.33
N ILE A 186 -24.21 9.16 14.35
CA ILE A 186 -24.19 10.02 13.15
C ILE A 186 -24.79 11.34 13.61
N ILE A 187 -23.95 12.33 13.88
CA ILE A 187 -24.44 13.68 14.11
C ILE A 187 -24.85 14.20 12.73
N ASN A 188 -26.13 14.53 12.54
CA ASN A 188 -26.67 14.95 11.24
C ASN A 188 -25.86 16.09 10.61
N ASP A 189 -25.24 15.81 9.46
CA ASP A 189 -24.24 16.62 8.76
C ASP A 189 -24.75 18.01 8.29
N ASP A 190 -26.07 18.15 8.10
CA ASP A 190 -26.69 19.38 7.59
C ASP A 190 -26.73 20.54 8.60
N SER A 191 -26.47 20.27 9.89
CA SER A 191 -26.55 21.27 10.97
C SER A 191 -25.24 21.45 11.74
N GLN A 192 -24.17 20.74 11.36
CA GLN A 192 -22.91 20.78 12.09
C GLN A 192 -22.04 21.96 11.67
N GLU A 193 -21.53 22.67 12.69
CA GLU A 193 -20.45 23.63 12.56
C GLU A 193 -19.27 23.00 11.80
N LYS A 194 -18.87 23.62 10.68
CA LYS A 194 -17.67 23.21 9.95
C LYS A 194 -16.47 23.87 10.61
N ASN A 195 -15.59 23.08 11.21
CA ASN A 195 -14.41 23.57 11.90
C ASN A 195 -13.16 23.19 11.13
N LEU A 196 -12.16 24.07 11.10
CA LEU A 196 -10.88 23.84 10.43
C LEU A 196 -9.73 23.94 11.44
N LEU A 197 -8.76 23.03 11.31
CA LEU A 197 -7.46 23.12 11.96
C LEU A 197 -6.42 23.29 10.86
N LEU A 198 -5.70 24.41 10.90
CA LEU A 198 -4.62 24.74 9.99
C LEU A 198 -3.29 24.52 10.71
N THR A 199 -2.37 23.80 10.09
CA THR A 199 -1.01 23.56 10.58
C THR A 199 -0.03 24.26 9.65
N GLY A 200 0.92 25.01 10.22
CA GLY A 200 1.98 25.73 9.48
C GLY A 200 3.35 25.53 10.10
#